data_AF-A0A2S4UZD4-F1
#
_entry.id   AF-A0A2S4UZD4-F1
#
_cell.length_a   1.000
_cell.length_b   1.000
_cell.length_c   1.000
_cell.angle_alpha   90.00
_cell.angle_beta   90.00
_cell.angle_gamma   90.00
#
_symmetry.space_group_name_H-M   'P 1'
#
loop_
_entity.id
_entity.type
_entity.pdbx_description
1 polymer ?
#
loop_
_entity_poly.entity_id
_entity_poly.type
_entity_poly.pdbx_seq_one_letter_code
_entity_poly.pdbx_strand_id
1 'polypeptide(L)'
;MHMLHAWRWSTLLSYNSAVKRFILFAKKNNRWRGLPVSGDVITEFCLEIGRSFADPSRDGVSSKTLTKYLFGIQAWHIFHGATYPTGVKPRINLILRACDRVDCIFPKNKLKKSIHIKHLIFIYKSLHNGEEEQKAILDLILVAFWGMARLKELTYDNNEGPVSRWNSILTTDVDIRKLDGKKVTLRLREAKTASAGETQLIKLRGQPNILCPVEAVSRRLANARGAKTSLFGYYSGKKRVQLLRSGNSCHTIAFEQRRLHRVLRTLV
;
A
#
# COMPACT_ATOMS: atom_id res chain seq x y z
N MET A 1 -23.66 6.47 -7.26
CA MET A 1 -22.48 6.36 -6.37
C MET A 1 -22.10 4.93 -5.96
N HIS A 2 -23.02 3.95 -5.94
CA HIS A 2 -22.72 2.56 -5.52
C HIS A 2 -21.61 1.87 -6.35
N MET A 3 -21.56 2.10 -7.66
CA MET A 3 -20.55 1.45 -8.54
C MET A 3 -19.10 1.82 -8.19
N LEU A 4 -18.83 3.00 -7.62
CA LEU A 4 -17.48 3.38 -7.22
C LEU A 4 -16.97 2.57 -6.02
N HIS A 5 -17.87 2.09 -5.15
CA HIS A 5 -17.52 1.22 -4.04
C HIS A 5 -17.08 -0.19 -4.47
N ALA A 6 -17.34 -0.57 -5.72
CA ALA A 6 -16.83 -1.83 -6.28
C ALA A 6 -15.29 -1.84 -6.39
N TRP A 7 -14.65 -0.67 -6.44
CA TRP A 7 -13.20 -0.55 -6.47
C TRP A 7 -12.65 0.03 -5.16
N ARG A 8 -11.50 -0.49 -4.73
CA ARG A 8 -10.75 0.13 -3.63
C ARG A 8 -10.32 1.55 -4.03
N TRP A 9 -10.25 2.45 -3.05
CA TRP A 9 -9.79 3.82 -3.26
C TRP A 9 -8.43 3.92 -3.97
N SER A 10 -7.47 3.06 -3.60
CA SER A 10 -6.17 2.99 -4.28
C SER A 10 -6.27 2.64 -5.77
N THR A 11 -7.25 1.81 -6.13
CA THR A 11 -7.51 1.43 -7.52
C THR A 11 -8.12 2.61 -8.28
N LEU A 12 -9.09 3.30 -7.68
CA LEU A 12 -9.68 4.52 -8.26
C LEU A 12 -8.63 5.60 -8.51
N LEU A 13 -7.72 5.84 -7.57
CA LEU A 13 -6.61 6.77 -7.74
C LEU A 13 -5.70 6.36 -8.92
N SER A 14 -5.36 5.07 -9.03
CA SER A 14 -4.56 4.56 -10.15
C SER A 14 -5.28 4.69 -11.49
N TYR A 15 -6.58 4.43 -11.53
CA TYR A 15 -7.40 4.58 -12.74
C TYR A 15 -7.55 6.05 -13.14
N ASN A 16 -7.78 6.94 -12.19
CA ASN A 16 -7.83 8.38 -12.45
C ASN A 16 -6.50 8.89 -13.03
N SER A 17 -5.37 8.46 -12.48
CA SER A 17 -4.04 8.80 -13.03
C SER A 17 -3.86 8.28 -14.46
N ALA A 18 -4.34 7.07 -14.76
CA ALA A 18 -4.33 6.51 -16.11
C ALA A 18 -5.15 7.36 -17.10
N VAL A 19 -6.39 7.68 -16.71
CA VAL A 19 -7.32 8.48 -17.53
C VAL A 19 -6.74 9.87 -17.77
N LYS A 20 -6.20 10.54 -16.74
CA LYS A 20 -5.52 11.83 -16.89
C LYS A 20 -4.35 11.76 -17.88
N ARG A 21 -3.51 10.73 -17.77
CA ARG A 21 -2.38 10.53 -18.68
C ARG A 21 -2.85 10.32 -20.12
N PHE A 22 -3.92 9.54 -20.31
CA PHE A 22 -4.54 9.33 -21.62
C PHE A 22 -5.13 10.62 -22.20
N ILE A 23 -5.88 11.39 -21.42
CA ILE A 23 -6.48 12.66 -21.84
C ILE A 23 -5.38 13.64 -22.28
N LEU A 24 -4.27 13.74 -21.55
CA LEU A 24 -3.15 14.59 -21.92
C LEU A 24 -2.55 14.19 -23.28
N PHE A 25 -2.35 12.89 -23.52
CA PHE A 25 -1.93 12.38 -24.82
C PHE A 25 -2.96 12.74 -25.92
N ALA A 26 -4.24 12.47 -25.68
CA ALA A 26 -5.28 12.70 -26.68
C ALA A 26 -5.44 14.18 -27.03
N LYS A 27 -5.31 15.08 -26.04
CA LYS A 27 -5.31 16.53 -26.26
C LYS A 27 -4.08 16.99 -27.02
N LYS A 28 -2.88 16.52 -26.64
CA LYS A 28 -1.61 16.84 -27.32
C LYS A 28 -1.67 16.51 -28.82
N ASN A 29 -2.29 15.38 -29.16
CA ASN A 29 -2.39 14.90 -30.55
C ASN A 29 -3.69 15.34 -31.26
N ASN A 30 -4.48 16.25 -30.68
CA ASN A 30 -5.79 16.68 -31.21
C ASN A 30 -6.77 15.52 -31.51
N ARG A 31 -6.65 14.42 -30.77
CA ARG A 31 -7.49 13.22 -30.86
C ARG A 31 -8.56 13.15 -29.76
N TRP A 32 -8.62 14.12 -28.86
CA TRP A 32 -9.62 14.12 -27.78
C TRP A 32 -11.02 14.38 -28.33
N ARG A 33 -11.88 13.36 -28.27
CA ARG A 33 -13.29 13.39 -28.72
C ARG A 33 -14.29 13.03 -27.61
N GLY A 34 -13.83 12.77 -26.38
CA GLY A 34 -14.65 12.22 -25.30
C GLY A 34 -14.77 10.70 -25.36
N LEU A 35 -15.82 10.16 -24.71
CA LEU A 35 -16.17 8.73 -24.76
C LEU A 35 -17.21 8.48 -25.86
N PRO A 36 -17.23 7.30 -26.50
CA PRO A 36 -16.26 6.21 -26.37
C PRO A 36 -14.94 6.54 -27.09
N VAL A 37 -13.82 6.10 -26.51
CA VAL A 37 -12.51 6.24 -27.16
C VAL A 37 -12.38 5.17 -28.24
N SER A 38 -11.94 5.55 -29.45
CA SER A 38 -11.70 4.60 -30.53
C SER A 38 -10.51 3.69 -30.25
N GLY A 39 -10.55 2.48 -30.79
CA GLY A 39 -9.45 1.51 -30.65
C GLY A 39 -8.13 2.01 -31.23
N ASP A 40 -8.18 2.81 -32.29
CA ASP A 40 -6.98 3.39 -32.90
C ASP A 40 -6.29 4.37 -31.98
N VAL A 41 -7.04 5.26 -31.31
CA VAL A 41 -6.46 6.23 -30.36
C VAL A 41 -5.87 5.52 -29.14
N ILE A 42 -6.47 4.42 -28.67
CA ILE A 42 -5.89 3.59 -27.61
C ILE A 42 -4.59 2.92 -28.09
N THR A 43 -4.56 2.45 -29.34
CA THR A 43 -3.38 1.81 -29.93
C THR A 43 -2.23 2.82 -30.10
N GLU A 44 -2.51 4.00 -30.64
CA GLU A 44 -1.55 5.11 -30.76
C GLU A 44 -1.03 5.53 -29.38
N PHE A 45 -1.91 5.61 -28.38
CA PHE A 45 -1.50 5.87 -27.00
C PHE A 45 -0.48 4.83 -26.53
N CYS A 46 -0.77 3.54 -26.69
CA CYS A 46 0.15 2.46 -26.30
C CYS A 46 1.51 2.55 -26.99
N LEU A 47 1.53 2.87 -28.28
CA LEU A 47 2.77 3.06 -29.05
C LEU A 47 3.55 4.28 -28.57
N GLU A 48 2.87 5.39 -28.28
CA GLU A 48 3.53 6.62 -27.85
C GLU A 48 4.09 6.51 -26.42
N ILE A 49 3.37 5.92 -25.48
CA ILE A 49 3.79 5.94 -24.07
C ILE A 49 4.55 4.70 -23.62
N GLY A 50 4.38 3.55 -24.30
CA GLY A 50 5.08 2.31 -23.98
C GLY A 50 6.57 2.38 -24.30
N ARG A 51 7.37 1.61 -23.58
CA ARG A 51 8.78 1.41 -23.92
C ARG A 51 8.91 0.73 -25.27
N SER A 52 9.83 1.24 -26.08
CA SER A 52 10.10 0.76 -27.44
C SER A 52 11.59 0.68 -27.70
N PHE A 53 11.99 -0.28 -28.53
CA PHE A 53 13.35 -0.36 -29.09
C PHE A 53 13.65 0.79 -30.05
N ALA A 54 12.62 1.36 -30.68
CA ALA A 54 12.77 2.38 -31.72
C ALA A 54 13.21 3.75 -31.16
N ASP A 55 12.98 4.00 -29.87
CA ASP A 55 13.37 5.25 -29.21
C ASP A 55 13.88 4.96 -27.79
N PRO A 56 15.15 4.50 -27.66
CA PRO A 56 15.76 4.20 -26.37
C PRO A 56 15.97 5.45 -25.50
N SER A 57 15.96 6.65 -26.10
CA SER A 57 16.14 7.93 -25.41
C SER A 57 14.89 8.36 -24.63
N ARG A 58 13.73 7.84 -25.04
CA ARG A 58 12.45 8.10 -24.41
C ARG A 58 12.25 7.20 -23.19
N ASP A 59 12.10 7.82 -22.02
CA ASP A 59 11.71 7.12 -20.79
C ASP A 59 10.23 6.70 -20.87
N GLY A 60 9.96 5.68 -21.69
CA GLY A 60 8.65 5.07 -21.84
C GLY A 60 8.24 4.30 -20.58
N VAL A 61 6.96 4.01 -20.46
CA VAL A 61 6.44 3.19 -19.35
C VAL A 61 6.58 1.71 -19.63
N SER A 62 6.79 0.93 -18.58
CA SER A 62 6.84 -0.54 -18.67
C SER A 62 5.53 -1.15 -19.14
N SER A 63 5.58 -2.35 -19.71
CA SER A 63 4.40 -3.14 -20.12
C SER A 63 3.39 -3.28 -18.97
N LYS A 64 3.88 -3.55 -17.75
CA LYS A 64 3.04 -3.63 -16.54
C LYS A 64 2.33 -2.33 -16.20
N THR A 65 2.98 -1.18 -16.43
CA THR A 65 2.38 0.14 -16.18
C THR A 65 1.38 0.48 -17.26
N LEU A 66 1.72 0.21 -18.52
CA LEU A 66 0.83 0.40 -19.67
C LEU A 66 -0.46 -0.44 -19.52
N THR A 67 -0.33 -1.69 -19.10
CA THR A 67 -1.46 -2.58 -18.81
C THR A 67 -2.38 -1.99 -17.73
N LYS A 68 -1.83 -1.40 -16.67
CA LYS A 68 -2.63 -0.71 -15.64
C LYS A 68 -3.35 0.51 -16.20
N TYR A 69 -2.73 1.24 -17.12
CA TYR A 69 -3.41 2.37 -17.77
C TYR A 69 -4.59 1.91 -18.60
N LEU A 70 -4.43 0.83 -19.36
CA LEU A 70 -5.52 0.21 -20.12
C LEU A 70 -6.68 -0.22 -19.23
N PHE A 71 -6.41 -0.83 -18.07
CA PHE A 71 -7.47 -1.15 -17.10
C PHE A 71 -8.19 0.10 -16.57
N GLY A 72 -7.47 1.20 -16.36
CA GLY A 72 -8.08 2.46 -15.95
C GLY A 72 -8.97 3.07 -17.02
N ILE A 73 -8.53 3.04 -18.29
CA ILE A 73 -9.33 3.49 -19.44
C ILE A 73 -10.56 2.60 -19.62
N GLN A 74 -10.42 1.27 -19.50
CA GLN A 74 -11.53 0.33 -19.57
C GLN A 74 -12.54 0.55 -18.44
N ALA A 75 -12.08 0.72 -17.20
CA ALA A 75 -12.95 1.02 -16.07
C ALA A 75 -13.68 2.36 -16.24
N TRP A 76 -13.03 3.35 -16.84
CA TRP A 76 -13.64 4.63 -17.17
C TRP A 76 -14.78 4.48 -18.19
N HIS A 77 -14.60 3.66 -19.24
CA HIS A 77 -15.69 3.33 -20.18
C HIS A 77 -16.88 2.66 -19.46
N ILE A 78 -16.60 1.61 -18.68
CA ILE A 78 -17.63 0.85 -17.95
C ILE A 78 -18.41 1.77 -17.00
N PHE A 79 -17.71 2.61 -16.25
CA PHE A 79 -18.33 3.51 -15.27
C PHE A 79 -19.31 4.51 -15.92
N HIS A 80 -19.01 4.96 -17.14
CA HIS A 80 -19.86 5.88 -17.90
C HIS A 80 -20.85 5.18 -18.84
N GLY A 81 -20.94 3.84 -18.81
CA GLY A 81 -21.81 3.09 -19.73
C GLY A 81 -21.39 3.14 -21.19
N ALA A 82 -20.12 3.48 -21.48
CA ALA A 82 -19.58 3.54 -22.84
C ALA A 82 -18.98 2.19 -23.24
N THR A 83 -19.04 1.86 -24.53
CA THR A 83 -18.45 0.63 -25.08
C THR A 83 -16.93 0.75 -25.17
N TYR A 84 -16.20 -0.15 -24.52
CA TYR A 84 -14.74 -0.25 -24.67
C TYR A 84 -14.39 -1.02 -25.95
N PRO A 85 -13.47 -0.54 -26.81
CA PRO A 85 -13.15 -1.20 -28.08
C PRO A 85 -12.35 -2.49 -27.84
N THR A 86 -13.03 -3.64 -27.87
CA THR A 86 -12.41 -4.96 -27.65
C THR A 86 -11.67 -5.50 -28.87
N GLY A 87 -12.03 -5.05 -30.09
CA GLY A 87 -11.43 -5.50 -31.35
C GLY A 87 -9.93 -5.22 -31.47
N VAL A 88 -9.40 -4.22 -30.75
CA VAL A 88 -7.96 -3.88 -30.76
C VAL A 88 -7.12 -4.68 -29.76
N LYS A 89 -7.75 -5.55 -28.95
CA LYS A 89 -7.06 -6.34 -27.93
C LYS A 89 -5.89 -7.18 -28.47
N PRO A 90 -5.99 -7.87 -29.63
CA PRO A 90 -4.85 -8.60 -30.19
C PRO A 90 -3.65 -7.69 -30.52
N ARG A 91 -3.93 -6.52 -31.10
CA ARG A 91 -2.90 -5.53 -31.46
C ARG A 91 -2.24 -4.92 -30.22
N ILE A 92 -3.04 -4.58 -29.20
CA ILE A 92 -2.53 -4.10 -27.90
C ILE A 92 -1.65 -5.16 -27.23
N ASN A 93 -2.05 -6.43 -27.24
CA ASN A 93 -1.25 -7.50 -26.67
C ASN A 93 0.11 -7.65 -27.36
N LEU A 94 0.18 -7.43 -28.67
CA LEU A 94 1.45 -7.43 -29.39
C LEU A 94 2.35 -6.26 -28.95
N ILE A 95 1.79 -5.06 -28.76
CA ILE A 95 2.52 -3.89 -28.24
C ILE A 95 3.04 -4.18 -26.83
N LEU A 96 2.19 -4.72 -25.93
CA LEU A 96 2.60 -5.08 -24.57
C LEU A 96 3.75 -6.08 -24.56
N ARG A 97 3.71 -7.11 -25.43
CA ARG A 97 4.81 -8.08 -25.58
C ARG A 97 6.11 -7.41 -26.07
N ALA A 98 6.02 -6.44 -26.97
CA ALA A 98 7.18 -5.67 -27.41
C ALA A 98 7.77 -4.85 -26.24
N CYS A 99 6.91 -4.17 -25.46
CA CYS A 99 7.34 -3.46 -24.25
C CYS A 99 7.98 -4.41 -23.22
N ASP A 100 7.43 -5.61 -23.01
CA ASP A 100 7.99 -6.60 -22.07
C ASP A 100 9.40 -7.05 -22.47
N ARG A 101 9.68 -7.19 -23.77
CA ARG A 101 11.04 -7.52 -24.25
C ARG A 101 12.03 -6.40 -23.94
N VAL A 102 11.61 -5.14 -24.10
CA VAL A 102 12.42 -3.97 -23.74
C VAL A 102 12.61 -3.89 -22.22
N ASP A 103 11.57 -4.18 -21.44
CA ASP A 103 11.62 -4.17 -19.98
C ASP A 103 12.66 -5.12 -19.39
N CYS A 104 12.95 -6.24 -20.06
CA CYS A 104 13.99 -7.19 -19.65
C CYS A 104 15.41 -6.61 -19.66
N ILE A 105 15.65 -5.54 -20.43
CA ILE A 105 16.95 -4.86 -20.50
C ILE A 105 17.19 -4.00 -19.26
N PHE A 106 16.10 -3.48 -18.68
CA PHE A 106 16.19 -2.67 -17.48
C PHE A 106 16.48 -3.55 -16.26
N PRO A 107 17.39 -3.13 -15.37
CA PRO A 107 17.66 -3.88 -14.15
C PRO A 107 16.37 -4.00 -13.35
N LYS A 108 16.04 -5.21 -12.92
CA LYS A 108 14.95 -5.44 -11.99
C LYS A 108 15.21 -4.55 -10.76
N ASN A 109 14.18 -3.82 -10.32
CA ASN A 109 14.24 -3.04 -9.08
C ASN A 109 14.87 -3.92 -7.99
N LYS A 110 15.93 -3.42 -7.33
CA LYS A 110 16.58 -4.13 -6.23
C LYS A 110 15.49 -4.57 -5.26
N LEU A 111 15.35 -5.87 -5.06
CA LEU A 111 14.42 -6.42 -4.08
C LEU A 111 14.77 -5.77 -2.74
N LYS A 112 13.75 -5.25 -2.04
CA LYS A 112 13.94 -4.76 -0.69
C LYS A 112 14.49 -5.92 0.13
N LYS A 113 15.64 -5.73 0.77
CA LYS A 113 16.23 -6.75 1.64
C LYS A 113 15.24 -7.09 2.75
N SER A 114 15.21 -8.36 3.14
CA SER A 114 14.35 -8.80 4.23
C SER A 114 14.69 -8.06 5.52
N ILE A 115 13.67 -7.77 6.32
CA ILE A 115 13.87 -7.26 7.69
C ILE A 115 14.26 -8.46 8.55
N HIS A 116 15.35 -8.33 9.31
CA HIS A 116 15.84 -9.38 10.21
C HIS A 116 15.70 -8.94 11.67
N ILE A 117 15.78 -9.89 12.60
CA ILE A 117 15.67 -9.64 14.06
C ILE A 117 16.68 -8.57 14.51
N LYS A 118 17.91 -8.57 13.98
CA LYS A 118 18.91 -7.53 14.29
C LYS A 118 18.44 -6.11 13.99
N HIS A 119 17.63 -5.92 12.94
CA HIS A 119 17.04 -4.63 12.63
C HIS A 119 15.98 -4.24 13.66
N LEU A 120 15.18 -5.21 14.14
CA LEU A 120 14.21 -4.96 15.20
C LEU A 120 14.89 -4.59 16.52
N ILE A 121 16.00 -5.23 16.86
CA ILE A 121 16.80 -4.88 18.05
C ILE A 121 17.32 -3.44 17.93
N PHE A 122 17.84 -3.06 16.75
CA PHE A 122 18.29 -1.70 16.50
C PHE A 122 17.14 -0.69 16.66
N ILE A 123 16.01 -0.92 15.99
CA ILE A 123 14.81 -0.06 16.08
C ILE A 123 14.31 0.04 17.52
N TYR A 124 14.30 -1.07 18.26
CA TYR A 124 13.94 -1.09 19.67
C TYR A 124 14.86 -0.15 20.47
N LYS A 125 16.18 -0.32 20.36
CA LYS A 125 17.16 0.52 21.07
C LYS A 125 16.96 2.01 20.76
N SER A 126 16.63 2.35 19.51
CA SER A 126 16.40 3.73 19.09
C SER A 126 15.08 4.33 19.55
N LEU A 127 13.99 3.54 19.66
CA LEU A 127 12.63 4.08 19.84
C LEU A 127 11.99 3.80 21.20
N HIS A 128 12.45 2.79 21.95
CA HIS A 128 11.79 2.35 23.19
C HIS A 128 11.71 3.43 24.28
N ASN A 129 12.76 4.25 24.42
CA ASN A 129 12.84 5.37 25.37
C ASN A 129 12.43 6.72 24.75
N GLY A 130 11.87 6.69 23.54
CA GLY A 130 11.45 7.89 22.83
C GLY A 130 10.11 8.45 23.30
N GLU A 131 9.58 9.39 22.52
CA GLU A 131 8.23 9.93 22.70
C GLU A 131 7.14 8.88 22.44
N GLU A 132 5.90 9.18 22.84
CA GLU A 132 4.77 8.27 22.67
C GLU A 132 4.51 7.88 21.20
N GLU A 133 4.83 8.78 20.26
CA GLU A 133 4.84 8.47 18.82
C GLU A 133 5.85 7.38 18.48
N GLN A 134 7.09 7.52 18.94
CA GLN A 134 8.17 6.57 18.67
C GLN A 134 7.87 5.20 19.27
N LYS A 135 7.33 5.15 20.48
CA LYS A 135 6.85 3.91 21.11
C LYS A 135 5.70 3.28 20.32
N ALA A 136 4.76 4.08 19.82
CA ALA A 136 3.67 3.58 18.98
C ALA A 136 4.19 3.00 17.66
N ILE A 137 5.19 3.64 17.04
CA ILE A 137 5.85 3.17 15.82
C ILE A 137 6.58 1.84 16.09
N LEU A 138 7.30 1.73 17.20
CA LEU A 138 7.96 0.48 17.61
C LEU A 138 6.95 -0.66 17.77
N ASP A 139 5.86 -0.40 18.50
CA ASP A 139 4.81 -1.39 18.73
C ASP A 139 4.13 -1.83 17.41
N LEU A 140 3.89 -0.89 16.50
CA LEU A 140 3.40 -1.16 15.14
C LEU A 140 4.36 -2.08 14.37
N ILE A 141 5.66 -1.79 14.40
CA ILE A 141 6.68 -2.57 13.67
C ILE A 141 6.75 -4.00 14.21
N LEU A 142 6.72 -4.19 15.53
CA LEU A 142 6.74 -5.52 16.15
C LEU A 142 5.53 -6.35 15.72
N VAL A 143 4.33 -5.75 15.77
CA VAL A 143 3.11 -6.43 15.34
C VAL A 143 3.12 -6.71 13.84
N ALA A 144 3.58 -5.77 13.01
CA ALA A 144 3.67 -5.97 11.57
C ALA A 144 4.64 -7.11 11.21
N PHE A 145 5.80 -7.16 11.86
CA PHE A 145 6.82 -8.18 11.62
C PHE A 145 6.32 -9.57 12.01
N TRP A 146 5.91 -9.75 13.27
CA TRP A 146 5.49 -11.06 13.77
C TRP A 146 4.13 -11.52 13.25
N GLY A 147 3.25 -10.57 12.94
CA GLY A 147 1.95 -10.84 12.34
C GLY A 147 1.98 -11.02 10.82
N MET A 148 3.14 -10.81 10.18
CA MET A 148 3.30 -10.73 8.72
C MET A 148 2.26 -9.79 8.08
N ALA A 149 1.88 -8.74 8.81
CA ALA A 149 0.84 -7.82 8.43
C ALA A 149 1.40 -6.74 7.51
N ARG A 150 0.62 -6.31 6.52
CA ARG A 150 1.02 -5.16 5.70
C ARG A 150 0.83 -3.90 6.53
N LEU A 151 1.78 -2.96 6.47
CA LEU A 151 1.67 -1.70 7.21
C LEU A 151 0.34 -0.99 6.94
N LYS A 152 -0.13 -1.00 5.68
CA LYS A 152 -1.42 -0.40 5.30
C LYS A 152 -2.64 -0.99 6.02
N GLU A 153 -2.56 -2.22 6.53
CA GLU A 153 -3.63 -2.89 7.27
C GLU A 153 -3.66 -2.44 8.73
N LEU A 154 -2.55 -1.87 9.22
CA LEU A 154 -2.37 -1.43 10.61
C LEU A 154 -2.29 0.09 10.78
N THR A 155 -2.13 0.85 9.68
CA THR A 155 -2.05 2.31 9.63
C THR A 155 -3.29 2.95 9.01
N TYR A 156 -3.50 4.24 9.29
CA TYR A 156 -4.74 4.97 9.02
C TYR A 156 -4.55 6.06 7.96
N ASP A 157 -5.64 6.49 7.34
CA ASP A 157 -5.61 7.52 6.29
C ASP A 157 -5.58 8.95 6.86
N ASN A 158 -6.18 9.17 8.04
CA ASN A 158 -6.21 10.46 8.73
C ASN A 158 -5.52 10.36 10.09
N ASN A 159 -4.91 11.45 10.55
CA ASN A 159 -4.21 11.48 11.84
C ASN A 159 -5.20 11.61 13.01
N GLU A 160 -6.43 12.02 12.72
CA GLU A 160 -7.46 12.35 13.69
C GLU A 160 -8.86 12.02 13.16
N GLY A 161 -9.85 12.09 14.04
CA GLY A 161 -11.25 11.87 13.69
C GLY A 161 -11.67 10.40 13.71
N PRO A 162 -12.91 10.11 13.27
CA PRO A 162 -13.46 8.77 13.30
C PRO A 162 -12.68 7.85 12.36
N VAL A 163 -12.23 6.72 12.92
CA VAL A 163 -11.58 5.66 12.16
C VAL A 163 -12.66 4.82 11.50
N SER A 164 -12.58 4.62 10.18
CA SER A 164 -13.49 3.72 9.49
C SER A 164 -13.27 2.29 9.97
N ARG A 165 -14.31 1.71 10.58
CA ARG A 165 -14.30 0.32 11.09
C ARG A 165 -14.06 -0.72 9.99
N TRP A 166 -14.35 -0.38 8.74
CA TRP A 166 -14.33 -1.32 7.61
C TRP A 166 -12.93 -1.58 7.06
N ASN A 167 -12.01 -0.61 7.19
CA ASN A 167 -10.72 -0.65 6.51
C ASN A 167 -9.52 -0.46 7.46
N SER A 168 -9.76 -0.41 8.76
CA SER A 168 -8.78 -0.06 9.78
C SER A 168 -8.96 -0.92 11.02
N ILE A 169 -7.87 -1.16 11.74
CA ILE A 169 -7.87 -1.95 12.97
C ILE A 169 -8.20 -1.10 14.20
N LEU A 170 -9.20 -1.51 14.99
CA LEU A 170 -9.58 -0.83 16.21
C LEU A 170 -9.14 -1.59 17.46
N THR A 171 -9.14 -0.92 18.61
CA THR A 171 -8.98 -1.56 19.92
C THR A 171 -10.02 -2.66 20.17
N THR A 172 -11.21 -2.53 19.60
CA THR A 172 -12.29 -3.52 19.69
C THR A 172 -12.10 -4.76 18.81
N ASP A 173 -11.14 -4.72 17.87
CA ASP A 173 -10.85 -5.85 16.98
C ASP A 173 -9.73 -6.75 17.53
N VAL A 174 -9.33 -6.54 18.80
CA VAL A 174 -8.32 -7.33 19.51
C VAL A 174 -8.99 -8.36 20.42
N ASP A 175 -8.65 -9.63 20.23
CA ASP A 175 -9.08 -10.76 21.06
C ASP A 175 -7.86 -11.34 21.79
N ILE A 176 -7.82 -11.18 23.12
CA ILE A 176 -6.72 -11.67 23.96
C ILE A 176 -7.16 -12.97 24.62
N ARG A 177 -6.51 -14.07 24.27
CA ARG A 177 -6.70 -15.36 24.92
C ARG A 177 -5.53 -15.63 25.85
N LYS A 178 -5.82 -15.81 27.14
CA LYS A 178 -4.83 -16.11 28.19
C LYS A 178 -4.60 -17.61 28.42
N LEU A 179 -5.38 -18.47 27.77
CA LEU A 179 -5.23 -19.93 27.86
C LEU A 179 -4.13 -20.40 26.87
N ASP A 180 -3.15 -21.15 27.39
CA ASP A 180 -1.92 -21.62 26.72
C ASP A 180 -0.99 -20.52 26.20
N GLY A 181 -0.51 -19.70 27.13
CA GLY A 181 0.40 -18.58 26.85
C GLY A 181 -0.32 -17.32 26.37
N LYS A 182 0.36 -16.16 26.47
CA LYS A 182 -0.20 -14.89 26.00
C LYS A 182 -0.36 -14.95 24.47
N LYS A 183 -1.58 -15.11 23.98
CA LYS A 183 -1.92 -15.08 22.54
C LYS A 183 -2.87 -13.93 22.25
N VAL A 184 -2.64 -13.22 21.16
CA VAL A 184 -3.48 -12.11 20.71
C VAL A 184 -3.90 -12.35 19.28
N THR A 185 -5.19 -12.21 19.00
CA THR A 185 -5.72 -12.27 17.64
C THR A 185 -6.26 -10.91 17.24
N LEU A 186 -5.80 -10.40 16.10
CA LEU A 186 -6.30 -9.17 15.51
C LEU A 186 -7.23 -9.49 14.35
N ARG A 187 -8.41 -8.89 14.33
CA ARG A 187 -9.44 -9.11 13.30
C ARG A 187 -9.36 -8.00 12.25
N LEU A 188 -8.93 -8.34 11.04
CA LEU A 188 -8.89 -7.43 9.90
C LEU A 188 -10.12 -7.64 9.02
N ARG A 189 -10.90 -6.57 8.84
CA ARG A 189 -12.04 -6.54 7.93
C ARG A 189 -11.55 -6.10 6.54
N GLU A 190 -12.11 -6.70 5.50
CA GLU A 190 -11.78 -6.43 4.11
C GLU A 190 -10.28 -6.51 3.74
N ALA A 191 -9.59 -7.59 4.11
CA ALA A 191 -8.28 -7.85 3.53
C ALA A 191 -8.38 -8.07 2.00
N LYS A 192 -7.36 -7.65 1.24
CA LYS A 192 -7.34 -7.83 -0.24
C LYS A 192 -7.53 -9.30 -0.67
N THR A 193 -7.17 -10.23 0.21
CA THR A 193 -7.18 -11.68 -0.03
C THR A 193 -8.27 -12.42 0.73
N ALA A 194 -9.13 -11.73 1.49
CA ALA A 194 -10.25 -12.37 2.16
C ALA A 194 -11.49 -12.36 1.25
N SER A 195 -12.23 -13.45 1.24
CA SER A 195 -13.51 -13.55 0.53
C SER A 195 -14.55 -12.65 1.18
N ALA A 196 -15.64 -12.33 0.47
CA ALA A 196 -16.74 -11.55 1.04
C ALA A 196 -17.30 -12.25 2.30
N GLY A 197 -17.37 -11.52 3.41
CA GLY A 197 -17.82 -12.05 4.71
C GLY A 197 -16.72 -12.69 5.57
N GLU A 198 -15.53 -12.95 5.02
CA GLU A 198 -14.41 -13.50 5.79
C GLU A 198 -13.55 -12.40 6.42
N THR A 199 -13.26 -12.56 7.70
CA THR A 199 -12.34 -11.68 8.44
C THR A 199 -10.95 -12.31 8.42
N GLN A 200 -9.94 -11.58 7.95
CA GLN A 200 -8.56 -12.06 8.06
C GLN A 200 -8.10 -11.95 9.51
N LEU A 201 -7.48 -13.00 10.05
CA LEU A 201 -6.97 -13.03 11.41
C LEU A 201 -5.45 -12.95 11.42
N ILE A 202 -4.90 -11.99 12.16
CA ILE A 202 -3.47 -11.99 12.52
C ILE A 202 -3.35 -12.61 13.90
N LYS A 203 -2.72 -13.79 13.98
CA LYS A 203 -2.49 -14.51 15.24
C LYS A 203 -1.07 -14.22 15.73
N LEU A 204 -0.95 -13.53 16.85
CA LEU A 204 0.30 -13.20 17.51
C LEU A 204 0.53 -14.13 18.71
N ARG A 205 1.75 -14.63 18.84
CA ARG A 205 2.20 -15.43 19.99
C ARG A 205 3.15 -14.60 20.83
N GLY A 206 3.00 -14.67 22.16
CA GLY A 206 3.93 -14.08 23.10
C GLY A 206 5.34 -14.61 22.89
N GLN A 207 6.32 -13.72 23.01
CA GLN A 207 7.75 -14.04 22.98
C GLN A 207 8.34 -13.68 24.36
N PRO A 208 9.22 -14.51 24.93
CA PRO A 208 9.86 -14.23 26.22
C PRO A 208 11.04 -13.24 26.05
N ASN A 209 10.82 -12.11 25.36
CA ASN A 209 11.85 -11.10 25.11
C ASN A 209 11.24 -9.70 24.83
N ILE A 210 12.13 -8.70 24.69
CA ILE A 210 11.79 -7.29 24.45
C ILE A 210 11.02 -7.03 23.14
N LEU A 211 11.07 -7.98 22.19
CA LEU A 211 10.42 -7.86 20.88
C LEU A 211 9.04 -8.51 20.85
N CYS A 212 8.45 -8.79 22.02
CA CYS A 212 7.17 -9.47 22.13
C CYS A 212 6.02 -8.68 21.48
N PRO A 213 5.36 -9.24 20.44
CA PRO A 213 4.27 -8.56 19.75
C PRO A 213 2.99 -8.50 20.59
N VAL A 214 2.81 -9.44 21.52
CA VAL A 214 1.65 -9.44 22.43
C VAL A 214 1.79 -8.32 23.46
N GLU A 215 2.97 -8.12 24.04
CA GLU A 215 3.21 -6.98 24.91
C GLU A 215 3.09 -5.65 24.16
N ALA A 216 3.50 -5.60 22.88
CA ALA A 216 3.28 -4.43 22.04
C ALA A 216 1.79 -4.08 21.90
N VAL A 217 0.93 -5.07 21.66
CA VAL A 217 -0.53 -4.85 21.61
C VAL A 217 -1.07 -4.44 22.98
N SER A 218 -0.64 -5.08 24.06
CA SER A 218 -1.04 -4.71 25.43
C SER A 218 -0.70 -3.26 25.77
N ARG A 219 0.52 -2.80 25.42
CA ARG A 219 0.94 -1.40 25.58
C ARG A 219 0.04 -0.44 24.82
N ARG A 220 -0.33 -0.77 23.58
CA ARG A 220 -1.24 0.06 22.77
C ARG A 220 -2.65 0.12 23.34
N LEU A 221 -3.19 -1.00 23.84
CA LEU A 221 -4.48 -1.02 24.52
C LEU A 221 -4.48 -0.22 25.82
N ALA A 222 -3.42 -0.35 26.63
CA ALA A 222 -3.24 0.44 27.85
C ALA A 222 -3.16 1.94 27.52
N ASN A 223 -2.38 2.31 26.49
CA ASN A 223 -2.29 3.69 26.01
C ASN A 223 -3.65 4.24 25.55
N ALA A 224 -4.52 3.40 24.97
CA ALA A 224 -5.87 3.77 24.56
C ALA A 224 -6.87 3.95 25.72
N ARG A 225 -6.51 3.58 26.96
CA ARG A 225 -7.31 3.81 28.18
C ARG A 225 -8.77 3.31 28.09
N GLY A 226 -8.98 2.17 27.43
CA GLY A 226 -10.31 1.58 27.22
C GLY A 226 -11.17 2.26 26.15
N ALA A 227 -10.67 3.31 25.49
CA ALA A 227 -11.39 3.98 24.41
C ALA A 227 -11.53 3.10 23.17
N LYS A 228 -12.68 3.21 22.49
CA LYS A 228 -12.94 2.59 21.19
C LYS A 228 -12.30 3.46 20.09
N THR A 229 -11.04 3.20 19.78
CA THR A 229 -10.22 4.04 18.88
C THR A 229 -9.23 3.20 18.06
N SER A 230 -8.36 3.84 17.29
CA SER A 230 -7.26 3.22 16.57
C SER A 230 -6.37 2.41 17.52
N LEU A 231 -6.07 1.17 17.16
CA LEU A 231 -5.12 0.35 17.92
C LEU A 231 -3.73 1.00 17.90
N PHE A 232 -3.28 1.43 16.72
CA PHE A 232 -1.98 2.07 16.54
C PHE A 232 -2.11 3.59 16.49
N GLY A 233 -2.05 4.19 17.66
CA GLY A 233 -1.96 5.62 17.83
C GLY A 233 -1.27 5.95 19.15
N TYR A 234 -1.11 7.25 19.40
CA TYR A 234 -0.58 7.79 20.63
C TYR A 234 -1.38 9.02 21.08
N TYR A 235 -1.14 9.47 22.30
CA TYR A 235 -1.69 10.73 22.79
C TYR A 235 -0.63 11.82 22.67
N SER A 236 -0.96 12.91 21.98
CA SER A 236 -0.21 14.16 22.03
C SER A 236 -1.03 15.15 22.86
N GLY A 237 -0.62 15.35 24.12
CA GLY A 237 -1.43 16.02 25.12
C GLY A 237 -2.75 15.28 25.39
N LYS A 238 -3.89 15.96 25.22
CA LYS A 238 -5.23 15.36 25.38
C LYS A 238 -5.75 14.71 24.09
N LYS A 239 -5.03 14.85 22.97
CA LYS A 239 -5.51 14.47 21.64
C LYS A 239 -4.97 13.11 21.22
N ARG A 240 -5.85 12.26 20.69
CA ARG A 240 -5.47 10.97 20.11
C ARG A 240 -5.00 11.17 18.67
N VAL A 241 -3.76 10.80 18.38
CA VAL A 241 -3.15 10.88 17.06
C VAL A 241 -2.93 9.45 16.51
N GLN A 242 -3.34 9.23 15.27
CA GLN A 242 -3.27 7.94 14.57
C GLN A 242 -1.98 7.84 13.74
N LEU A 243 -1.40 6.64 13.64
CA LEU A 243 -0.23 6.42 12.78
C LEU A 243 -0.62 6.34 11.30
N LEU A 244 -0.16 7.30 10.50
CA LEU A 244 -0.58 7.48 9.12
C LEU A 244 0.05 6.50 8.13
N ARG A 245 -0.71 6.16 7.08
CA ARG A 245 -0.26 5.36 5.95
C ARG A 245 0.73 6.10 5.05
N SER A 246 0.53 7.41 4.88
CA SER A 246 1.35 8.31 4.04
C SER A 246 2.12 9.38 4.82
N GLY A 247 2.07 9.35 6.16
CA GLY A 247 2.78 10.32 7.01
C GLY A 247 4.16 9.86 7.48
N ASN A 248 4.76 10.66 8.35
CA ASN A 248 6.09 10.48 8.95
C ASN A 248 6.38 9.06 9.45
N SER A 249 5.38 8.25 9.78
CA SER A 249 5.55 6.84 10.18
C SER A 249 6.28 6.00 9.11
N CYS A 250 5.88 6.10 7.83
CA CYS A 250 6.55 5.42 6.73
C CYS A 250 7.89 6.07 6.37
N HIS A 251 8.02 7.39 6.53
CA HIS A 251 9.26 8.12 6.32
C HIS A 251 10.29 7.82 7.40
N THR A 252 9.94 7.71 8.67
CA THR A 252 10.82 7.31 9.78
C THR A 252 11.25 5.86 9.63
N ILE A 253 10.35 4.95 9.23
CA ILE A 253 10.73 3.58 8.89
C ILE A 253 11.68 3.55 7.68
N ALA A 254 11.43 4.34 6.64
CA ALA A 254 12.29 4.44 5.46
C ALA A 254 13.60 5.19 5.74
N PHE A 255 13.59 6.17 6.64
CA PHE A 255 14.70 7.02 7.05
C PHE A 255 15.64 6.23 7.95
N GLU A 256 15.11 5.48 8.92
CA GLU A 256 15.89 4.55 9.72
C GLU A 256 16.43 3.40 8.88
N GLN A 257 15.68 2.90 7.87
CA GLN A 257 16.24 1.98 6.86
C GLN A 257 17.39 2.61 6.04
N ARG A 258 17.28 3.89 5.66
CA ARG A 258 18.36 4.62 4.96
C ARG A 258 19.55 4.89 5.87
N ARG A 259 19.32 5.19 7.15
CA ARG A 259 20.35 5.39 8.18
C ARG A 259 21.10 4.09 8.46
N LEU A 260 20.38 2.96 8.57
CA LEU A 260 20.94 1.60 8.58
C LEU A 260 21.81 1.32 7.36
N HIS A 261 21.34 1.66 6.15
CA HIS A 261 22.14 1.50 4.93
C HIS A 261 23.40 2.38 4.89
N ARG A 262 23.37 3.54 5.53
CA ARG A 262 24.50 4.47 5.61
C ARG A 262 25.53 4.01 6.66
N VAL A 263 25.07 3.52 7.82
CA VAL A 263 25.91 2.94 8.89
C VAL A 263 26.54 1.61 8.46
N LEU A 264 25.84 0.79 7.67
CA LEU A 264 26.38 -0.47 7.14
C LEU A 264 27.39 -0.25 5.99
N ARG A 265 27.44 0.94 5.37
CA ARG A 265 28.47 1.31 4.39
C ARG A 265 29.76 1.81 5.02
N THR A 266 29.72 2.23 6.28
CA THR A 266 30.91 2.64 7.07
C THR A 266 31.51 1.48 7.86
N LEU A 267 30.94 0.27 7.76
CA LEU A 267 31.38 -0.95 8.45
C LEU A 267 31.81 -2.06 7.48
N VAL A 268 32.06 -1.71 6.21
CA VAL A 268 32.76 -2.50 5.19
C VAL A 268 33.80 -1.58 4.55
#